data_AF-X1IZR2-F1
#
_entry.id   AF-X1IZR2-F1
#
_cell.length_a   1.000
_cell.length_b   1.000
_cell.length_c   1.000
_cell.angle_alpha   90.00
_cell.angle_beta   90.00
_cell.angle_gamma   90.00
#
_symmetry.space_group_name_H-M   'P 1'
#
loop_
_entity.id
_entity.type
_entity.pdbx_description
1 polymer ?
#
loop_
_entity_poly.entity_id
_entity_poly.type
_entity_poly.pdbx_seq_one_letter_code
_entity_poly.pdbx_strand_id
1 'polypeptide(L)' 'PVVERKDIRSQSSQEKIKVYEEIHALFLQGKSVEMAEHKSGFPAVTIDCEDIHILTDIISLEQWWAMKKNQ' A
#
# COMPACT_ATOMS: atom_id res chain seq x y z
N PRO A 1 -3.11 14.22 -14.80
CA PRO A 1 -4.01 14.35 -13.62
C PRO A 1 -3.19 14.17 -12.33
N VAL A 2 -3.37 15.06 -11.35
CA VAL A 2 -2.79 14.85 -10.02
C VAL A 2 -3.64 13.78 -9.36
N VAL A 3 -3.10 12.58 -9.21
CA VAL A 3 -3.77 11.48 -8.51
C VAL A 3 -3.75 11.81 -7.02
N GLU A 4 -4.93 12.02 -6.44
CA GLU A 4 -5.08 12.23 -5.00
C GLU A 4 -4.92 10.88 -4.30
N ARG A 5 -3.89 10.80 -3.44
CA ARG A 5 -3.60 9.57 -2.69
C ARG A 5 -4.19 9.66 -1.30
N LYS A 6 -4.95 8.64 -0.92
CA LYS A 6 -5.46 8.48 0.43
C LYS A 6 -4.28 8.22 1.39
N ASP A 7 -4.02 9.15 2.29
CA ASP A 7 -3.02 8.96 3.34
C ASP A 7 -3.57 8.02 4.42
N ILE A 8 -2.96 6.84 4.55
CA ILE A 8 -3.35 5.84 5.54
C ILE A 8 -2.29 5.63 6.62
N ARG A 9 -1.22 6.45 6.65
CA ARG A 9 -0.08 6.26 7.58
C ARG A 9 -0.50 6.25 9.05
N SER A 10 -1.51 7.04 9.41
CA SER A 10 -2.03 7.14 10.77
C SER A 10 -3.19 6.19 11.08
N GLN A 11 -3.62 5.37 10.11
CA GLN A 11 -4.68 4.38 10.33
C GLN A 11 -4.17 3.21 11.18
N SER A 12 -5.11 2.46 11.76
CA SER A 12 -4.77 1.26 12.52
C SER A 12 -4.16 0.19 11.62
N SER A 13 -3.35 -0.71 12.21
CA SER A 13 -2.77 -1.83 11.45
C SER A 13 -3.82 -2.69 10.77
N GLN A 14 -4.98 -2.89 11.41
CA GLN A 14 -6.09 -3.66 10.83
C GLN A 14 -6.69 -3.00 9.60
N GLU A 15 -6.84 -1.67 9.60
CA GLU A 15 -7.33 -0.93 8.42
C GLU A 15 -6.32 -0.96 7.28
N LYS A 16 -5.03 -0.77 7.58
CA LYS A 16 -3.96 -0.88 6.58
C LYS A 16 -3.93 -2.26 5.93
N ILE A 17 -4.02 -3.33 6.72
CA ILE A 17 -4.05 -4.71 6.22
C ILE A 17 -5.20 -4.91 5.24
N LYS A 18 -6.42 -4.43 5.53
CA LYS A 18 -7.56 -4.55 4.61
C LYS A 18 -7.27 -3.94 3.25
N VAL A 19 -6.66 -2.75 3.22
CA VAL A 19 -6.27 -2.07 1.98
C VAL A 19 -5.19 -2.87 1.24
N TYR A 20 -4.21 -3.41 1.95
CA TYR A 20 -3.15 -4.22 1.34
C TYR A 20 -3.69 -5.52 0.74
N GLU A 21 -4.61 -6.20 1.42
CA GLU A 21 -5.29 -7.38 0.88
C GLU A 21 -6.08 -7.06 -0.39
N GLU A 22 -6.75 -5.91 -0.45
CA GLU A 22 -7.49 -5.47 -1.64
C GLU A 22 -6.57 -5.24 -2.83
N ILE A 23 -5.47 -4.49 -2.62
CA ILE A 23 -4.44 -4.26 -3.65
C ILE A 23 -3.80 -5.60 -4.08
N HIS A 24 -3.52 -6.49 -3.13
CA HIS A 24 -2.95 -7.79 -3.43
C HIS A 24 -3.91 -8.68 -4.23
N ALA A 25 -5.20 -8.66 -3.92
CA ALA A 25 -6.21 -9.38 -4.68
C ALA A 25 -6.30 -8.89 -6.14
N LEU A 26 -6.14 -7.57 -6.38
CA LEU A 26 -6.06 -7.01 -7.73
C LEU A 26 -4.77 -7.45 -8.44
N PHE A 27 -3.63 -7.41 -7.74
CA PHE A 27 -2.36 -7.90 -8.26
C PHE A 27 -2.46 -9.37 -8.71
N LEU A 28 -3.09 -10.24 -7.90
CA LEU A 28 -3.30 -11.65 -8.25
C LEU A 28 -4.24 -11.85 -9.46
N GLN A 29 -5.09 -10.86 -9.78
CA GLN A 29 -5.90 -10.83 -11.00
C GLN A 29 -5.12 -10.32 -12.23
N GLY A 30 -3.81 -10.05 -12.09
CA GLY A 30 -2.95 -9.54 -13.14
C GLY A 30 -2.99 -8.03 -13.32
N LYS A 31 -3.53 -7.28 -12.36
CA LYS A 31 -3.51 -5.81 -12.39
C LYS A 31 -2.12 -5.28 -12.06
N SER A 32 -1.76 -4.17 -12.70
CA SER A 32 -0.48 -3.50 -12.44
C SER A 32 -0.50 -2.82 -11.08
N VAL A 33 0.60 -2.93 -10.34
CA VAL A 33 0.83 -2.22 -9.09
C VAL A 33 2.09 -1.40 -9.26
N GLU A 34 1.97 -0.08 -9.10
CA GLU A 34 3.09 0.84 -9.11
C GLU A 34 3.40 1.26 -7.68
N MET A 35 4.68 1.21 -7.30
CA MET A 35 5.15 1.64 -5.99
C MET A 35 6.28 2.64 -6.15
N ALA A 36 6.23 3.71 -5.36
CA ALA A 36 7.29 4.71 -5.34
C ALA A 36 7.56 5.21 -3.92
N GLU A 37 8.82 5.56 -3.66
CA GLU A 37 9.21 6.20 -2.40
C GLU A 37 8.63 7.61 -2.32
N HIS A 38 8.01 7.95 -1.19
CA HIS A 38 7.47 9.26 -0.95
C HIS A 38 8.58 10.22 -0.47
N LYS A 39 8.74 11.36 -1.15
CA LYS A 39 9.83 12.34 -0.92
C LYS A 39 9.71 13.16 0.38
N SER A 40 8.92 12.72 1.36
CA SER A 40 8.68 13.45 2.61
C SER A 40 9.83 13.36 3.63
N GLY A 41 10.89 12.57 3.37
CA GLY A 41 11.93 12.29 4.37
C GLY A 41 11.50 11.36 5.51
N PHE A 42 10.26 10.89 5.46
CA PHE A 42 9.69 9.84 6.31
C PHE A 42 9.62 8.55 5.49
N PRO A 43 9.88 7.36 6.09
CA PRO A 43 9.87 6.08 5.39
C PRO A 43 8.45 5.69 4.98
N ALA A 44 7.99 6.28 3.88
CA ALA A 44 6.66 6.12 3.31
C ALA A 44 6.76 5.83 1.81
N VAL A 45 5.76 5.10 1.33
CA VAL A 45 5.62 4.73 -0.06
C VAL A 45 4.23 5.07 -0.55
N THR A 46 4.16 5.45 -1.81
CA THR A 46 2.90 5.51 -2.54
C THR A 46 2.66 4.19 -3.25
N ILE A 47 1.43 3.71 -3.23
CA ILE A 47 1.01 2.54 -3.99
C ILE A 47 -0.18 2.96 -4.85
N ASP A 48 -0.06 2.71 -6.15
CA ASP A 48 -1.07 3.01 -7.14
C ASP A 48 -1.45 1.70 -7.86
N CYS A 49 -2.73 1.32 -7.81
CA CYS A 49 -3.28 0.11 -8.44
C CYS A 49 -4.73 0.36 -8.86
N GLU A 50 -4.98 0.39 -10.17
CA GLU A 50 -6.29 0.75 -10.74
C GLU A 50 -6.82 2.07 -10.13
N ASP A 51 -7.95 2.03 -9.41
CA ASP A 51 -8.58 3.18 -8.74
C ASP A 51 -8.09 3.37 -7.28
N ILE A 52 -7.21 2.50 -6.80
CA ILE A 52 -6.67 2.54 -5.43
C ILE A 52 -5.34 3.27 -5.44
N HIS A 53 -5.33 4.43 -4.81
CA HIS A 53 -4.17 5.31 -4.71
C HIS A 53 -3.93 5.66 -3.25
N ILE A 54 -2.84 5.15 -2.66
CA ILE A 54 -2.58 5.32 -1.23
C ILE A 54 -1.17 5.84 -0.95
N LEU A 55 -1.03 6.50 0.19
CA LEU A 55 0.25 6.79 0.84
C LEU A 55 0.28 6.03 2.16
N THR A 56 1.29 5.17 2.33
CA THR A 56 1.45 4.36 3.55
C THR A 56 2.89 4.35 4.04
N ASP A 57 3.13 3.89 5.26
CA ASP A 57 4.47 3.70 5.79
C ASP A 57 5.05 2.35 5.37
N ILE A 58 6.35 2.31 5.10
CA ILE A 58 7.02 1.09 4.61
C ILE A 58 7.01 -0.02 5.66
N ILE A 59 7.09 0.33 6.95
CA ILE A 59 7.19 -0.64 8.06
C ILE A 59 5.93 -1.50 8.11
N SER A 60 4.74 -0.89 8.07
CA SER A 60 3.47 -1.63 8.09
C SER A 60 3.31 -2.52 6.86
N LEU A 61 3.79 -2.06 5.69
CA LEU A 61 3.72 -2.84 4.45
C LEU A 61 4.65 -4.06 4.48
N GLU A 62 5.89 -3.88 4.95
CA GLU A 62 6.87 -4.97 5.09
C GLU A 62 6.39 -6.03 6.10
N GLN A 63 5.83 -5.60 7.23
CA GLN A 63 5.27 -6.51 8.23
C GLN A 63 4.15 -7.37 7.65
N TRP A 64 3.21 -6.74 6.93
CA TRP A 64 2.13 -7.46 6.25
C TRP A 64 2.68 -8.46 5.22
N TRP A 65 3.66 -8.05 4.40
CA TRP A 65 4.26 -8.92 3.40
C TRP A 65 5.00 -10.12 4.01
N ALA A 66 5.69 -9.91 5.13
CA ALA A 66 6.33 -10.98 5.88
C ALA A 66 5.31 -11.98 6.43
N MET A 67 4.16 -11.52 6.93
CA MET A 67 3.06 -12.39 7.37
C MET A 67 2.50 -13.21 6.20
N LYS A 68 2.36 -12.60 5.01
CA LYS A 68 1.85 -13.26 3.80
C LYS A 68 2.76 -14.35 3.25
N LYS A 69 4.08 -14.14 3.25
CA LYS A 69 5.03 -15.15 2.73
C LYS A 69 5.09 -16.45 3.55
N ASN A 70 4.68 -16.38 4.82
CA ASN A 70 4.67 -17.53 5.73
C ASN A 70 3.33 -18.29 5.73
N GLN A 71 2.39 -17.90 4.85
CA GLN A 71 1.13 -18.61 4.59
C GLN A 71 1.23 -19.39 3.28
#